data_AF-A0A2P9H4V0-F1
#
_entry.id   AF-A0A2P9H4V0-F1
#
_cell.length_a   1.000
_cell.length_b   1.000
_cell.length_c   1.000
_cell.angle_alpha   90.00
_cell.angle_beta   90.00
_cell.angle_gamma   90.00
#
_symmetry.space_group_name_H-M   'P 1'
#
loop_
_entity.id
_entity.type
_entity.pdbx_description
1 polymer ?
#
loop_
_entity_poly.entity_id
_entity_poly.type
_entity_poly.pdbx_seq_one_letter_code
_entity_poly.pdbx_strand_id
1 'polypeptide(L)'
;MIQALVRYRKHLGLTAVPKRSDTTPLLVGLRARAPITARRLNQILKRLFSRAADLLGPEQEHKAEKLRAASAHWGRHTGITAKVDAGIEERYVQKDARHSDRRTTQRYIHEEERRWHEEAQKQRLPWPRP
;
A
#
# COMPACT_ATOMS: atom_id res chain seq x y z
N MET A 1 1.00 7.11 14.06
CA MET A 1 0.67 5.67 14.20
C MET A 1 0.35 5.24 15.65
N ILE A 2 1.24 5.45 16.62
CA ILE A 2 1.00 5.02 18.02
C ILE A 2 -0.28 5.63 18.62
N GLN A 3 -0.56 6.91 18.38
CA GLN A 3 -1.80 7.55 18.86
C GLN A 3 -3.07 6.87 18.35
N ALA A 4 -3.08 6.39 17.10
CA ALA A 4 -4.21 5.66 16.54
C ALA A 4 -4.40 4.30 17.23
N LEU A 5 -3.30 3.59 17.51
CA LEU A 5 -3.32 2.35 18.28
C LEU A 5 -3.86 2.58 19.71
N VAL A 6 -3.38 3.63 20.40
CA VAL A 6 -3.84 3.99 21.74
C VAL A 6 -5.34 4.25 21.76
N ARG A 7 -5.85 5.07 20.82
CA ARG A 7 -7.28 5.35 20.68
C ARG A 7 -8.09 4.08 20.44
N TYR A 8 -7.65 3.24 19.53
CA TYR A 8 -8.32 1.99 19.20
C TYR A 8 -8.36 1.03 20.40
N ARG A 9 -7.24 0.87 21.12
CA ARG A 9 -7.18 0.03 22.32
C ARG A 9 -8.06 0.55 23.45
N LYS A 10 -8.09 1.86 23.69
CA LYS A 10 -9.01 2.49 24.64
C LYS A 10 -10.48 2.24 24.26
N HIS A 11 -10.83 2.33 22.96
CA HIS A 11 -12.17 1.98 22.49
C HIS A 11 -12.54 0.51 22.76
N LEU A 12 -11.55 -0.39 22.73
CA LEU A 12 -11.73 -1.79 23.14
C LEU A 12 -11.71 -1.99 24.67
N GLY A 13 -11.55 -0.94 25.48
CA GLY A 13 -11.41 -1.07 26.94
C GLY A 13 -10.09 -1.71 27.38
N LEU A 14 -9.07 -1.69 26.52
CA LEU A 14 -7.73 -2.23 26.80
C LEU A 14 -6.79 -1.13 27.29
N THR A 15 -5.65 -1.53 27.87
CA THR A 15 -4.56 -0.60 28.20
C THR A 15 -4.09 0.17 26.97
N ALA A 16 -3.70 1.43 27.14
CA ALA A 16 -3.28 2.30 26.03
C ALA A 16 -2.17 1.69 25.15
N VAL A 17 -1.23 0.98 25.78
CA VAL A 17 -0.11 0.31 25.12
C VAL A 17 -0.14 -1.17 25.49
N PRO A 18 0.11 -2.10 24.55
CA PRO A 18 0.19 -3.53 24.85
C PRO A 18 1.35 -3.83 25.79
N LYS A 19 1.12 -4.76 26.72
CA LYS A 19 2.19 -5.39 27.51
C LYS A 19 2.84 -6.50 26.67
N ARG A 20 4.05 -6.95 27.04
CA ARG A 20 4.70 -8.09 26.36
C ARG A 20 3.86 -9.37 26.38
N SER A 21 3.04 -9.56 27.42
CA SER A 21 2.13 -10.70 27.57
C SER A 21 0.76 -10.50 26.92
N ASP A 22 0.53 -9.40 26.21
CA ASP A 22 -0.76 -9.11 25.58
C ASP A 22 -0.93 -9.91 24.28
N THR A 23 -1.87 -10.86 24.29
CA THR A 23 -2.21 -11.70 23.14
C THR A 23 -3.40 -11.18 22.34
N THR A 24 -3.89 -9.97 22.65
CA THR A 24 -5.06 -9.40 21.98
C THR A 24 -4.77 -9.16 20.50
N PRO A 25 -5.63 -9.66 19.58
CA PRO A 25 -5.46 -9.40 18.16
C PRO A 25 -5.49 -7.91 17.84
N LEU A 26 -4.66 -7.47 16.89
CA LEU A 26 -4.60 -6.07 16.48
C LEU A 26 -5.94 -5.60 15.88
N LEU A 27 -6.63 -6.47 15.15
CA LEU A 27 -7.91 -6.17 14.51
C LEU A 27 -8.96 -7.19 14.97
N VAL A 28 -10.00 -6.69 15.61
CA VAL A 28 -11.09 -7.52 16.15
C VAL A 28 -12.43 -7.18 15.50
N GLY A 29 -13.31 -8.17 15.41
CA GLY A 29 -14.68 -7.98 14.95
C GLY A 29 -15.52 -7.22 15.99
N LEU A 30 -16.44 -6.38 15.53
CA LEU A 30 -17.26 -5.51 16.40
C LEU A 30 -18.20 -6.27 17.35
N ARG A 31 -18.66 -7.47 16.97
CA ARG A 31 -19.63 -8.25 17.77
C ARG A 31 -18.97 -9.08 18.86
N ALA A 32 -18.01 -9.93 18.49
CA ALA A 32 -17.47 -10.94 19.40
C ALA A 32 -16.05 -10.62 19.91
N ARG A 33 -15.47 -9.47 19.52
CA ARG A 33 -14.05 -9.12 19.76
C ARG A 33 -13.05 -10.22 19.35
N ALA A 34 -13.47 -11.15 18.52
CA ALA A 34 -12.64 -12.19 17.94
C ALA A 34 -11.74 -11.60 16.84
N PRO A 35 -10.55 -12.18 16.58
CA PRO A 35 -9.70 -11.76 15.48
C PRO A 35 -10.46 -11.74 14.15
N ILE A 36 -10.24 -10.72 13.32
CA ILE A 36 -10.79 -10.72 11.97
C ILE A 36 -10.03 -11.74 11.09
N THR A 37 -10.73 -12.37 10.16
CA THR A 37 -10.11 -13.24 9.16
C THR A 37 -9.54 -12.44 8.00
N ALA A 38 -8.57 -13.01 7.28
CA ALA A 38 -8.03 -12.40 6.05
C ALA A 38 -9.14 -12.16 5.01
N ARG A 39 -10.11 -13.09 4.89
CA ARG A 39 -11.29 -12.91 4.04
C ARG A 39 -12.10 -11.69 4.42
N ARG A 40 -12.34 -11.46 5.73
CA ARG A 40 -13.09 -10.29 6.20
C ARG A 40 -12.33 -8.99 5.93
N LEU A 41 -11.02 -8.97 6.15
CA LEU A 41 -10.18 -7.82 5.82
C LEU A 41 -10.25 -7.49 4.32
N ASN A 42 -10.15 -8.50 3.45
CA ASN A 42 -10.29 -8.32 2.01
C ASN A 42 -11.64 -7.71 1.61
N GLN A 43 -12.75 -8.14 2.23
CA GLN A 43 -14.07 -7.55 2.00
C GLN A 43 -14.14 -6.07 2.42
N ILE A 44 -13.51 -5.72 3.55
CA ILE A 44 -13.44 -4.33 4.02
C ILE A 44 -12.66 -3.47 3.02
N LEU A 45 -11.49 -3.95 2.58
CA LEU A 45 -10.65 -3.24 1.60
C LEU A 45 -11.36 -3.08 0.25
N LYS A 46 -12.03 -4.12 -0.25
CA LYS A 46 -12.83 -4.03 -1.48
C LYS A 46 -13.93 -2.97 -1.39
N ARG A 47 -14.65 -2.91 -0.27
CA ARG A 47 -15.66 -1.87 -0.03
C ARG A 47 -15.04 -0.48 0.04
N LEU A 48 -13.89 -0.35 0.70
CA LEU A 48 -13.15 0.91 0.77
C LEU A 48 -12.76 1.40 -0.62
N PHE A 49 -12.18 0.54 -1.45
CA PHE A 49 -11.79 0.93 -2.81
C PHE A 49 -12.98 1.27 -3.70
N SER A 50 -14.08 0.50 -3.60
CA SER A 50 -15.31 0.83 -4.31
C SER A 50 -15.82 2.22 -3.92
N ARG A 51 -15.89 2.53 -2.62
CA ARG A 51 -16.33 3.86 -2.16
C ARG A 51 -15.38 4.97 -2.60
N ALA A 52 -14.08 4.71 -2.63
CA ALA A 52 -13.12 5.68 -3.15
C ALA A 52 -13.31 5.92 -4.65
N ALA A 53 -13.68 4.89 -5.42
CA ALA A 53 -14.02 5.02 -6.83
C ALA A 53 -15.27 5.91 -7.03
N ASP A 54 -16.27 5.75 -6.16
CA ASP A 54 -17.52 6.52 -6.24
C ASP A 54 -17.34 8.02 -5.95
N LEU A 55 -16.22 8.41 -5.33
CA LEU A 55 -15.87 9.83 -5.10
C LEU A 55 -15.20 10.48 -6.32
N LEU A 56 -14.85 9.71 -7.34
CA LEU A 56 -14.24 10.24 -8.55
C LEU A 56 -15.31 10.73 -9.52
N GLY A 57 -15.08 11.91 -10.12
CA GLY A 57 -15.94 12.45 -11.14
C GLY A 57 -15.78 11.74 -12.50
N PRO A 58 -16.69 12.01 -13.47
CA PRO A 58 -16.74 11.33 -14.76
C PRO A 58 -15.44 11.47 -15.58
N GLU A 59 -14.70 12.57 -15.43
CA GLU A 59 -13.40 12.76 -16.09
C GLU A 59 -12.32 11.76 -15.64
N GLN A 60 -12.55 11.07 -14.52
CA GLN A 60 -11.59 10.13 -13.90
C GLN A 60 -12.10 8.69 -13.91
N GLU A 61 -13.05 8.34 -14.80
CA GLU A 61 -13.68 7.02 -14.83
C GLU A 61 -12.66 5.87 -14.92
N HIS A 62 -11.60 6.03 -15.72
CA HIS A 62 -10.54 5.02 -15.81
C HIS A 62 -9.82 4.75 -14.46
N LYS A 63 -9.69 5.77 -13.61
CA LYS A 63 -9.14 5.60 -12.26
C LYS A 63 -10.17 4.95 -11.34
N ALA A 64 -11.45 5.26 -11.50
CA ALA A 64 -12.54 4.65 -10.76
C ALA A 64 -12.62 3.13 -11.05
N GLU A 65 -12.54 2.73 -12.31
CA GLU A 65 -12.48 1.31 -12.71
C GLU A 65 -11.31 0.56 -12.06
N LYS A 66 -10.12 1.17 -12.05
CA LYS A 66 -8.94 0.62 -11.36
C LYS A 66 -9.19 0.40 -9.87
N LEU A 67 -9.82 1.37 -9.19
CA LEU A 67 -10.18 1.25 -7.79
C LEU A 67 -11.24 0.17 -7.55
N ARG A 68 -12.26 0.04 -8.41
CA ARG A 68 -13.26 -1.04 -8.29
C ARG A 68 -12.61 -2.42 -8.45
N ALA A 69 -11.62 -2.56 -9.33
CA ALA A 69 -10.86 -3.79 -9.52
C ALA A 69 -9.83 -4.06 -8.41
N ALA A 70 -9.39 -3.05 -7.66
CA ALA A 70 -8.31 -3.13 -6.68
C ALA A 70 -8.53 -4.20 -5.59
N SER A 71 -7.47 -4.91 -5.22
CA SER A 71 -7.46 -5.94 -4.18
C SER A 71 -6.47 -5.60 -3.07
N ALA A 72 -6.45 -6.39 -1.99
CA ALA A 72 -5.42 -6.23 -0.95
C ALA A 72 -4.00 -6.42 -1.50
N HIS A 73 -3.85 -7.31 -2.48
CA HIS A 73 -2.56 -7.52 -3.16
C HIS A 73 -2.17 -6.29 -3.99
N TRP A 74 -3.12 -5.69 -4.72
CA TRP A 74 -2.89 -4.42 -5.41
C TRP A 74 -2.46 -3.32 -4.43
N GLY A 75 -3.13 -3.19 -3.28
CA GLY A 75 -2.75 -2.23 -2.26
C GLY A 75 -1.34 -2.45 -1.69
N ARG A 76 -0.90 -3.72 -1.57
CA ARG A 76 0.49 -4.05 -1.20
C ARG A 76 1.47 -3.57 -2.29
N HIS A 77 1.17 -3.80 -3.57
CA HIS A 77 2.01 -3.32 -4.68
C HIS A 77 2.14 -1.81 -4.64
N THR A 78 1.03 -1.08 -4.59
CA THR A 78 1.03 0.39 -4.53
C THR A 78 1.84 0.90 -3.34
N GLY A 79 1.71 0.28 -2.17
CA GLY A 79 2.47 0.67 -0.98
C GLY A 79 3.97 0.36 -1.07
N ILE A 80 4.37 -0.66 -1.83
CA ILE A 80 5.78 -0.96 -2.10
C ILE A 80 6.35 0.06 -3.08
N THR A 81 5.68 0.29 -4.22
CA THR A 81 6.08 1.29 -5.21
C THR A 81 6.22 2.67 -4.56
N ALA A 82 5.24 3.12 -3.77
CA ALA A 82 5.30 4.42 -3.09
C ALA A 82 6.48 4.56 -2.11
N LYS A 83 7.01 3.47 -1.56
CA LYS A 83 8.22 3.50 -0.72
C LYS A 83 9.48 3.62 -1.57
N VAL A 84 9.53 2.94 -2.71
CA VAL A 84 10.61 3.06 -3.69
C VAL A 84 10.67 4.49 -4.22
N ASP A 85 9.53 5.03 -4.68
CA ASP A 85 9.40 6.39 -5.18
C ASP A 85 9.79 7.45 -4.13
N ALA A 86 9.65 7.14 -2.84
CA ALA A 86 10.07 8.01 -1.74
C ALA A 86 11.58 7.92 -1.43
N GLY A 87 12.36 7.18 -2.22
CA GLY A 87 13.81 7.00 -2.06
C GLY A 87 14.20 6.06 -0.91
N ILE A 88 13.28 5.23 -0.40
CA ILE A 88 13.64 4.26 0.64
C ILE A 88 14.49 3.16 0.00
N GLU A 89 15.70 3.00 0.54
CA GLU A 89 16.64 1.95 0.13
C GLU A 89 15.99 0.57 -0.03
N GLU A 90 16.30 -0.09 -1.15
CA GLU A 90 15.69 -1.36 -1.58
C GLU A 90 15.69 -2.42 -0.48
N ARG A 91 16.79 -2.53 0.27
CA ARG A 91 16.93 -3.49 1.38
C ARG A 91 15.85 -3.34 2.47
N TYR A 92 15.41 -2.10 2.74
CA TYR A 92 14.36 -1.84 3.74
C TYR A 92 12.98 -2.10 3.16
N VAL A 93 12.76 -1.73 1.90
CA VAL A 93 11.51 -2.05 1.17
C VAL A 93 11.31 -3.56 1.08
N GLN A 94 12.37 -4.32 0.76
CA GLN A 94 12.36 -5.78 0.71
C GLN A 94 11.99 -6.40 2.06
N LYS A 95 12.59 -5.90 3.15
CA LYS A 95 12.31 -6.36 4.51
C LYS A 95 10.85 -6.13 4.91
N ASP A 96 10.32 -4.95 4.60
CA ASP A 96 8.91 -4.61 4.85
C ASP A 96 7.95 -5.44 4.00
N ALA A 97 8.36 -5.73 2.76
CA ALA A 97 7.63 -6.60 1.86
C ALA A 97 7.80 -8.10 2.20
N ARG A 98 8.61 -8.47 3.21
CA ARG A 98 8.88 -9.87 3.58
C ARG A 98 9.19 -10.77 2.36
N HIS A 99 9.80 -10.22 1.31
CA HIS A 99 10.16 -10.98 0.11
C HIS A 99 11.49 -11.69 0.38
N SER A 100 11.47 -13.03 0.38
CA SER A 100 12.67 -13.85 0.51
C SER A 100 13.62 -13.69 -0.69
N ASP A 101 13.09 -13.37 -1.87
CA ASP A 101 13.85 -13.12 -3.10
C ASP A 101 13.88 -11.63 -3.45
N ARG A 102 15.09 -11.13 -3.72
CA ARG A 102 15.40 -9.74 -4.13
C ARG A 102 14.76 -9.40 -5.49
N ARG A 103 14.64 -10.36 -6.41
CA ARG A 103 14.05 -10.15 -7.75
C ARG A 103 12.60 -9.68 -7.72
N THR A 104 11.84 -10.01 -6.68
CA THR A 104 10.43 -9.59 -6.56
C THR A 104 10.32 -8.10 -6.24
N THR A 105 11.33 -7.51 -5.58
CA THR A 105 11.40 -6.08 -5.28
C THR A 105 12.06 -5.29 -6.42
N GLN A 106 13.06 -5.86 -7.10
CA GLN A 106 13.71 -5.25 -8.28
C GLN A 106 12.71 -4.88 -9.39
N ARG A 107 11.62 -5.64 -9.55
CA ARG A 107 10.58 -5.35 -10.55
C ARG A 107 9.95 -3.96 -10.39
N TYR A 108 9.91 -3.39 -9.18
CA TYR A 108 9.37 -2.04 -8.98
C TYR A 108 10.37 -0.94 -9.33
N ILE A 109 11.66 -1.17 -9.10
CA ILE A 109 12.74 -0.22 -9.46
C ILE A 109 12.89 -0.15 -10.97
N HIS A 110 12.83 -1.29 -11.67
CA HIS A 110 12.96 -1.31 -13.12
C HIS A 110 11.81 -0.60 -13.83
N GLU A 111 10.61 -0.50 -13.24
CA GLU A 111 9.53 0.31 -13.83
C GLU A 111 9.87 1.81 -13.78
N GLU A 112 10.50 2.27 -12.69
CA GLU A 112 10.99 3.64 -12.55
C GLU A 112 12.16 3.92 -13.49
N GLU A 113 13.17 3.03 -13.54
CA GLU A 113 14.30 3.15 -14.47
C GLU A 113 13.82 3.19 -15.93
N ARG A 114 12.86 2.34 -16.30
CA ARG A 114 12.33 2.33 -17.67
C ARG A 114 11.57 3.61 -17.99
N ARG A 115 10.80 4.16 -17.04
CA ARG A 115 10.16 5.47 -17.20
C ARG A 115 11.19 6.60 -17.30
N TRP A 116 12.23 6.58 -16.48
CA TRP A 116 13.33 7.54 -16.57
C TRP A 116 14.03 7.45 -17.92
N HIS A 117 14.32 6.24 -18.40
CA HIS A 117 14.89 6.03 -19.73
C HIS A 117 13.99 6.57 -20.86
N GLU A 118 12.68 6.31 -20.79
CA GLU A 118 11.70 6.85 -21.74
C GLU A 118 11.62 8.39 -21.70
N GLU A 119 11.68 9.02 -20.52
CA GLU A 119 11.70 10.48 -20.38
C GLU A 119 13.03 11.09 -20.84
N ALA A 120 14.16 10.48 -20.50
CA ALA A 120 15.49 10.91 -20.94
C ALA A 120 15.62 10.86 -22.47
N GLN A 121 14.99 9.90 -23.14
CA GLN A 121 14.96 9.82 -24.60
C GLN A 121 14.14 10.92 -25.28
N LYS A 122 13.21 11.58 -24.57
CA LYS A 122 12.48 12.74 -25.11
C LYS A 122 13.35 14.01 -25.12
N GLN A 123 14.41 14.03 -24.32
CA GLN A 123 15.38 15.12 -24.31
C GLN A 123 16.26 15.03 -25.57
N ARG A 124 15.91 15.79 -26.61
CA ARG A 124 16.80 15.97 -27.77
C ARG A 124 17.90 16.96 -27.40
N LEU A 125 19.14 16.49 -27.40
CA LEU A 125 20.30 17.37 -27.38
C LEU A 125 20.34 18.17 -28.70
N PRO A 126 20.50 19.51 -28.66
CA PRO A 126 20.67 20.33 -29.84
C PRO A 126 22.10 20.12 -30.37
N TRP A 127 22.36 19.00 -31.03
CA TRP A 127 23.64 18.81 -31.70
C TRP A 127 23.61 19.55 -33.03
N PRO A 128 24.51 20.52 -33.29
CA PRO A 128 24.68 21.07 -34.63
C PRO A 128 25.19 19.94 -35.52
N ARG A 129 24.49 19.69 -36.63
CA ARG A 129 24.97 18.77 -37.67
C ARG A 129 26.15 19.45 -38.38
N PRO A 130 27.21 18.69 -38.72
CA PRO A 130 28.34 19.19 -39.50
C PRO A 130 27.91 19.62 -40.91
#